data_AF-A0A3C2BWM4-F1
#
_entry.id   AF-A0A3C2BWM4-F1
#
_cell.length_a   1.000
_cell.length_b   1.000
_cell.length_c   1.000
_cell.angle_alpha   90.00
_cell.angle_beta   90.00
_cell.angle_gamma   90.00
#
_symmetry.space_group_name_H-M   'P 1'
#
loop_
_entity.id
_entity.type
_entity.pdbx_description
1 polymer ?
#
loop_
_entity_poly.entity_id
_entity_poly.type
_entity_poly.pdbx_seq_one_letter_code
_entity_poly.pdbx_strand_id
1 'polypeptide(L)' 'MSDGELSAAQIRALLQELGRRLQARGVHDVKPVGGAALHLQGIGNRPTADIDAGLPSGCVASVPYNGNRK' A
#
# COMPACT_ATOMS: atom_id res chain seq x y z
N MET A 1 -4.03 12.63 18.82
CA MET A 1 -3.66 11.64 17.78
C MET A 1 -4.32 12.16 16.51
N SER A 2 -3.56 12.38 15.45
CA SER A 2 -4.09 12.90 14.18
C SER A 2 -4.97 11.80 13.56
N ASP A 3 -6.23 12.10 13.27
CA ASP A 3 -7.30 11.17 12.84
C ASP A 3 -7.11 10.54 11.44
N GLY A 4 -5.94 9.96 11.17
CA GLY A 4 -5.64 9.32 9.89
C GLY A 4 -4.21 8.83 9.69
N GLU A 5 -3.33 8.97 10.69
CA GLU A 5 -1.94 8.52 10.56
C GLU A 5 -1.80 7.03 10.86
N LEU A 6 -1.10 6.31 9.98
CA LEU A 6 -0.81 4.89 10.15
C LEU A 6 0.51 4.72 10.92
N SER A 7 0.46 4.00 12.05
CA SER A 7 1.66 3.51 12.73
C SER A 7 2.40 2.48 11.88
N ALA A 8 3.70 2.29 12.13
CA ALA A 8 4.48 1.24 11.49
C ALA A 8 3.84 -0.17 11.63
N ALA A 9 3.17 -0.46 12.74
CA ALA A 9 2.45 -1.72 12.93
C ALA A 9 1.22 -1.83 12.01
N GLN A 10 0.43 -0.76 11.89
CA GLN A 10 -0.72 -0.71 10.97
C GLN A 10 -0.28 -0.82 9.51
N ILE A 11 0.80 -0.14 9.13
CA ILE A 11 1.37 -0.24 7.77
C ILE A 11 1.77 -1.68 7.46
N ARG A 12 2.46 -2.37 8.38
CA ARG A 12 2.85 -3.78 8.21
C ARG A 12 1.63 -4.69 8.05
N ALA A 13 0.59 -4.51 8.87
CA ALA A 13 -0.62 -5.32 8.78
C ALA A 13 -1.34 -5.12 7.43
N LEU A 14 -1.44 -3.88 6.95
CA LEU A 14 -2.04 -3.57 5.65
C LEU A 14 -1.23 -4.15 4.49
N LEU A 15 0.10 -4.07 4.53
CA LEU A 15 0.97 -4.67 3.52
C LEU A 15 0.88 -6.20 3.49
N GLN A 16 0.75 -6.85 4.65
CA GLN A 16 0.54 -8.30 4.72
C GLN A 16 -0.80 -8.70 4.08
N GLU A 17 -1.87 -7.98 4.38
CA GLU A 17 -3.19 -8.25 3.79
C GLU A 17 -3.22 -7.98 2.28
N LEU A 18 -2.60 -6.88 1.85
CA LEU A 18 -2.44 -6.56 0.43
C LEU A 18 -1.66 -7.67 -0.29
N GLY A 19 -0.53 -8.10 0.29
CA GLY A 19 0.29 -9.19 -0.23
C GLY A 19 -0.50 -10.49 -0.37
N ARG A 20 -1.29 -10.87 0.65
CA ARG A 20 -2.16 -12.06 0.60
C ARG A 20 -3.18 -11.99 -0.54
N ARG A 21 -3.84 -10.84 -0.72
CA ARG A 21 -4.84 -10.64 -1.79
C ARG A 21 -4.23 -10.65 -3.19
N LEU A 22 -3.03 -10.11 -3.33
CA LEU A 22 -2.31 -10.06 -4.60
C LEU A 22 -1.73 -11.44 -4.97
N GLN A 23 -1.22 -12.20 -4.01
CA GLN A 23 -0.80 -13.59 -4.21
C GLN A 23 -1.95 -14.47 -4.72
N ALA A 24 -3.17 -14.29 -4.17
CA ALA A 24 -4.35 -14.99 -4.66
C ALA A 24 -4.71 -14.67 -6.13
N ARG A 25 -4.12 -13.62 -6.70
CA ARG A 25 -4.27 -13.19 -8.10
C ARG A 25 -3.02 -13.46 -8.94
N GLY A 26 -2.04 -14.20 -8.42
CA GLY A 26 -0.76 -14.47 -9.10
C GLY A 26 0.18 -13.26 -9.19
N VAL A 27 -0.07 -12.21 -8.40
CA VAL A 27 0.80 -11.03 -8.32
C VAL A 27 1.76 -11.21 -7.14
N HIS A 28 3.06 -11.15 -7.43
CA HIS A 28 4.14 -11.30 -6.47
C HIS A 28 4.99 -10.01 -6.42
N ASP A 29 5.90 -9.91 -5.44
CA ASP A 29 6.92 -8.85 -5.36
C ASP A 29 6.43 -7.40 -5.19
N VAL A 30 5.39 -7.21 -4.39
CA VAL A 30 4.86 -5.88 -4.05
C VAL A 30 5.76 -5.23 -3.00
N LYS A 31 6.29 -4.05 -3.30
CA LYS A 31 7.16 -3.30 -2.38
C LYS A 31 6.53 -1.96 -2.01
N PRO A 32 6.45 -1.58 -0.72
CA PRO A 32 6.03 -0.24 -0.33
C PRO A 32 7.02 0.78 -0.89
N VAL A 33 6.50 1.93 -1.31
CA VAL A 33 7.28 3.09 -1.76
C VAL A 33 6.80 4.34 -1.02
N GLY A 34 7.44 5.48 -1.25
CA GLY A 34 7.00 6.76 -0.70
C GLY A 34 7.04 6.84 0.83
N GLY A 35 6.06 7.52 1.42
CA GLY A 35 5.99 7.81 2.86
C GLY A 35 5.97 6.54 3.72
N ALA A 36 5.23 5.51 3.30
CA ALA A 36 5.18 4.23 4.02
C ALA A 36 6.54 3.52 4.07
N ALA A 37 7.33 3.56 2.98
CA ALA A 37 8.66 2.96 2.97
C ALA A 37 9.62 3.68 3.92
N LEU A 38 9.61 5.02 3.89
CA LEU A 38 10.44 5.85 4.78
C LEU A 38 10.07 5.65 6.25
N HIS A 39 8.76 5.60 6.54
CA HIS A 39 8.25 5.37 7.90
C HIS A 39 8.67 3.99 8.45
N LEU A 40 8.65 2.94 7.60
CA LEU A 40 9.11 1.61 7.99
C LEU A 40 10.64 1.52 8.21
N GLN A 41 11.41 2.33 7.50
CA GLN A 41 12.88 2.41 7.64
C GLN A 41 13.30 3.31 8.81
N GLY A 42 12.35 3.98 9.48
CA GLY A 42 12.66 4.97 10.51
C GLY A 42 13.35 6.22 9.96
N ILE A 43 13.25 6.47 8.65
CA ILE A 43 13.88 7.60 7.98
C ILE A 43 12.86 8.74 7.90
N GLY A 44 13.14 9.82 8.62
CA GLY A 44 12.24 10.96 8.70
C GLY A 44 11.06 10.66 9.62
N ASN A 45 10.83 11.54 10.61
CA ASN A 45 9.75 11.39 11.58
C ASN A 45 8.40 11.84 11.01
N ARG A 46 8.18 11.57 9.71
CA ARG A 46 6.99 12.00 8.98
C ARG A 46 5.92 10.91 9.10
N PRO A 47 4.75 11.21 9.66
CA PRO A 47 3.63 10.30 9.62
C PRO A 47 3.09 10.15 8.18
N THR A 48 2.51 9.01 7.86
CA THR A 48 1.90 8.72 6.56
C THR A 48 0.44 8.32 6.77
N ALA A 49 -0.46 8.81 5.92
CA ALA A 49 -1.89 8.49 6.00
C ALA A 49 -2.30 7.40 4.99
N ASP A 50 -1.42 7.12 4.03
CA ASP A 50 -1.63 6.25 2.90
C ASP A 50 -0.44 5.28 2.71
N ILE A 51 -0.64 4.30 1.83
CA ILE A 51 0.35 3.29 1.44
C ILE A 51 0.43 3.26 -0.08
N ASP A 52 1.57 3.72 -0.61
CA ASP A 52 1.93 3.53 -2.00
C ASP A 52 2.72 2.23 -2.17
N ALA A 53 2.48 1.50 -3.26
CA ALA A 53 3.21 0.29 -3.59
C ALA A 53 3.59 0.24 -5.07
N GLY A 54 4.85 -0.14 -5.34
CA GLY A 54 5.30 -0.47 -6.68
C GLY A 54 4.87 -1.89 -7.06
N LEU A 55 4.30 -2.05 -8.25
CA LEU A 55 4.01 -3.34 -8.86
C LEU A 55 5.10 -3.69 -9.88
N PRO A 56 5.44 -4.98 -10.04
CA PRO A 56 6.36 -5.39 -11.10
C PRO A 56 5.79 -5.06 -12.49
N SER A 57 6.68 -4.72 -13.42
CA SER A 57 6.36 -4.39 -14.80
C SER A 57 5.47 -5.47 -15.44
N GLY A 58 4.29 -5.09 -15.94
CA GLY A 58 3.30 -6.01 -16.53
C GLY A 58 2.09 -6.29 -15.65
N CYS A 59 2.12 -5.93 -14.36
CA CYS A 59 0.94 -5.95 -13.49
C CYS A 59 0.10 -4.69 -13.72
N VAL A 60 -0.79 -4.71 -14.72
CA VAL A 60 -1.87 -3.73 -14.82
C VAL A 60 -2.93 -4.09 -13.79
N ALA A 61 -3.04 -3.30 -12.72
CA ALA A 61 -4.21 -3.33 -11.87
C ALA A 61 -5.40 -2.80 -12.69
N SER A 62 -6.12 -3.70 -13.37
CA SER A 62 -7.42 -3.35 -13.92
C SER A 62 -8.36 -3.13 -12.73
N VAL A 63 -8.42 -1.89 -12.24
CA VAL A 63 -9.53 -1.46 -11.40
C VAL A 63 -10.72 -1.38 -12.36
N PRO A 64 -11.76 -2.22 -12.23
CA PRO A 64 -12.95 -2.04 -13.02
C PRO A 64 -13.53 -0.67 -12.66
N TYR A 65 -13.43 0.29 -13.59
CA TYR A 65 -14.13 1.55 -13.48
C TYR A 65 -15.63 1.26 -13.56
N ASN A 66 -16.29 1.14 -12.42
CA ASN A 66 -17.75 1.05 -12.36
C ASN A 66 -18.32 2.47 -12.48
N GLY A 67 -18.50 2.93 -13.71
CA GLY A 67 -18.91 4.28 -14.08
C GLY A 67 -20.36 4.63 -13.73
N ASN A 68 -20.84 4.35 -12.53
CA ASN A 68 -22.11 4.88 -12.04
C ASN A 68 -21.93 6.32 -11.57
N ARG A 69 -21.86 7.26 -12.52
CA ARG A 69 -22.20 8.65 -12.24
C ARG A 69 -23.72 8.77 -12.22
N LYS A 70 -24.28 9.18 -11.09
CA LYS A 70 -25.56 9.92 -11.08
C LYS A 70 -25.28 11.38 -11.37
#